data_AF-A0A2D5TH21-F1
#
_entry.id   AF-A0A2D5TH21-F1
#
_cell.length_a   1.000
_cell.length_b   1.000
_cell.length_c   1.000
_cell.angle_alpha   90.00
_cell.angle_beta   90.00
_cell.angle_gamma   90.00
#
_symmetry.space_group_name_H-M   'P 1'
#
loop_
_entity.id
_entity.type
_entity.pdbx_description
1 polymer ?
#
loop_
_entity_poly.entity_id
_entity_poly.type
_entity_poly.pdbx_seq_one_letter_code
_entity_poly.pdbx_strand_id
1 'polypeptide(L)'
;MVFGMNGWLAGQVVCKLLIYFGLATVIGGVFCLNLTQAARNLMAVLRGYFLVSVVLGLLASILSFFLKVGYLAESGVGGMFDSLYLTILWSSSVGAATAWQASGFGILLIAILWLVSGSQTSKSTDALGPWFIWALIALGVLMVIRSISMVGHPAGINVTAQIAIALHAFAGLWWLGSLVPLHASCTRLANPSLHQLMHRFGNIALVVVLMLLATGGWVALELFTFPAELVTTAYGRSFLIKISLVMGLLSFALWHKARLVPSLLHRPSSAHSLKRSIRIETFVGIAVLIATAILTTAVGPAHVS
;
A
#
# COMPACT_ATOMS: atom_id res chain seq x y z
N MET A 1 13.65 8.24 -27.27
CA MET A 1 12.18 8.22 -27.22
C MET A 1 11.75 7.55 -25.92
N VAL A 2 11.51 8.34 -24.88
CA VAL A 2 11.24 7.86 -23.51
C VAL A 2 9.73 7.84 -23.31
N PHE A 3 9.15 6.64 -23.26
CA PHE A 3 7.78 6.28 -22.86
C PHE A 3 6.61 6.99 -23.55
N GLY A 4 6.23 6.51 -24.74
CA GLY A 4 4.83 6.58 -25.16
C GLY A 4 4.02 5.49 -24.45
N MET A 5 3.66 5.70 -23.18
CA MET A 5 2.67 4.82 -22.54
C MET A 5 1.34 5.00 -23.28
N ASN A 6 0.82 3.94 -23.90
CA ASN A 6 -0.53 3.99 -24.44
C ASN A 6 -1.52 4.31 -23.30
N GLY A 7 -2.64 4.97 -23.61
CA GLY A 7 -3.59 5.45 -22.60
C GLY A 7 -4.11 4.33 -21.68
N TRP A 8 -4.15 3.10 -22.19
CA TRP A 8 -4.51 1.90 -21.44
C TRP A 8 -3.52 1.57 -20.31
N LEU A 9 -2.22 1.52 -20.59
CA LEU A 9 -1.21 1.25 -19.57
C LEU A 9 -1.17 2.35 -18.52
N ALA A 10 -1.36 3.61 -18.92
CA ALA A 10 -1.49 4.73 -17.98
C ALA A 10 -2.69 4.55 -17.04
N GLY A 11 -3.87 4.21 -17.58
CA GLY A 11 -5.06 3.93 -16.80
C GLY A 11 -4.87 2.77 -15.82
N GLN A 12 -4.22 1.69 -16.25
CA GLN A 12 -3.92 0.54 -15.40
C GLN A 12 -2.95 0.88 -14.27
N VAL A 13 -1.90 1.67 -14.54
CA VAL A 13 -0.97 2.17 -13.50
C VAL A 13 -1.71 3.03 -12.48
N VAL A 14 -2.58 3.95 -12.93
CA VAL A 14 -3.38 4.79 -12.03
C VAL A 14 -4.29 3.94 -11.14
N CYS A 15 -5.03 2.97 -11.71
CA CYS A 15 -5.89 2.09 -10.92
C CYS A 15 -5.08 1.31 -9.87
N LYS A 16 -3.92 0.79 -10.25
CA LYS A 16 -3.03 0.06 -9.35
C LYS A 16 -2.53 0.92 -8.19
N LEU A 17 -2.20 2.18 -8.46
CA LEU A 17 -1.84 3.16 -7.43
C LEU A 17 -2.99 3.45 -6.48
N LEU A 18 -4.22 3.63 -7.00
CA LEU A 18 -5.42 3.86 -6.18
C LEU A 18 -5.75 2.65 -5.29
N ILE A 19 -5.59 1.43 -5.81
CA ILE A 19 -5.71 0.18 -5.06
C ILE A 19 -4.67 0.15 -3.92
N TYR A 20 -3.40 0.39 -4.22
CA TYR A 20 -2.34 0.41 -3.21
C TYR A 20 -2.56 1.50 -2.17
N PHE A 21 -2.98 2.69 -2.58
CA PHE A 21 -3.31 3.78 -1.69
C PHE A 21 -4.48 3.44 -0.76
N GLY A 22 -5.57 2.87 -1.30
CA GLY A 22 -6.72 2.42 -0.52
C GLY A 22 -6.34 1.40 0.55
N LEU A 23 -5.57 0.39 0.17
CA LEU A 23 -5.13 -0.66 1.09
C LEU A 23 -4.12 -0.13 2.13
N ALA A 24 -3.15 0.70 1.71
CA ALA A 24 -2.19 1.33 2.60
C ALA A 24 -2.88 2.16 3.68
N THR A 25 -3.82 3.04 3.27
CA THR A 25 -4.60 3.87 4.19
C THR A 25 -5.25 3.04 5.30
N VAL A 26 -5.85 1.89 4.96
CA VAL A 26 -6.45 1.00 5.97
C VAL A 26 -5.39 0.36 6.86
N ILE A 27 -4.40 -0.34 6.29
CA ILE A 27 -3.42 -1.11 7.08
C ILE A 27 -2.62 -0.19 8.01
N GLY A 28 -1.98 0.84 7.47
CA GLY A 28 -1.13 1.75 8.24
C GLY A 28 -1.95 2.73 9.09
N GLY A 29 -3.08 3.21 8.56
CA GLY A 29 -3.93 4.15 9.27
C GLY A 29 -4.59 3.56 10.50
N VAL A 30 -5.23 2.40 10.36
CA VAL A 30 -5.87 1.72 11.48
C VAL A 30 -4.83 1.29 12.52
N PHE A 31 -3.65 0.84 12.08
CA PHE A 31 -2.54 0.53 12.98
C PHE A 31 -2.11 1.76 13.81
N CYS A 32 -1.93 2.93 13.18
CA CYS A 32 -1.61 4.16 13.91
C CYS A 32 -2.69 4.56 14.93
N LEU A 33 -3.97 4.36 14.59
CA LEU A 33 -5.08 4.61 15.52
C LEU A 33 -4.99 3.73 16.76
N ASN A 34 -4.60 2.46 16.62
CA ASN A 34 -4.40 1.55 17.75
C ASN A 34 -3.18 1.89 18.62
N LEU A 35 -2.17 2.57 18.06
CA LEU A 35 -0.98 2.95 18.81
C LEU A 35 -1.15 4.23 19.64
N THR A 36 -2.11 5.09 19.29
CA THR A 36 -2.31 6.38 19.94
C THR A 36 -3.41 6.34 21.00
N GLN A 37 -3.21 7.06 22.10
CA GLN A 37 -4.27 7.29 23.10
C GLN A 37 -5.34 8.28 22.60
N ALA A 38 -5.03 9.05 21.55
CA ALA A 38 -5.94 10.04 20.95
C ALA A 38 -6.65 9.50 19.70
N ALA A 39 -6.90 8.19 19.62
CA ALA A 39 -7.49 7.53 18.46
C ALA A 39 -8.78 8.20 17.97
N ARG A 40 -9.66 8.63 18.89
CA ARG A 40 -10.90 9.34 18.55
C ARG A 40 -10.67 10.65 17.81
N ASN A 41 -9.77 11.49 18.34
CA ASN A 41 -9.47 12.80 17.75
C ASN A 41 -8.80 12.64 16.38
N LEU A 42 -7.90 11.65 16.27
CA LEU A 42 -7.22 11.37 15.02
C LEU A 42 -8.19 10.78 13.97
N MET A 43 -9.09 9.88 14.37
CA MET A 43 -10.13 9.34 13.49
C MET A 43 -11.07 10.44 12.98
N ALA A 44 -11.50 11.37 13.83
CA ALA A 44 -12.38 12.48 13.42
C ALA A 44 -11.75 13.32 12.29
N VAL A 45 -10.43 13.53 12.33
CA VAL A 45 -9.69 14.28 11.31
C VAL A 45 -9.47 13.43 10.05
N LEU A 46 -9.25 12.12 10.20
CA LEU A 46 -8.90 11.22 9.10
C LEU A 46 -10.10 10.50 8.48
N ARG A 47 -11.32 10.68 8.98
CA ARG A 47 -12.52 9.95 8.50
C ARG A 47 -12.71 10.05 6.98
N GLY A 48 -12.58 11.26 6.43
CA GLY A 48 -12.72 11.49 4.98
C GLY A 48 -11.59 10.84 4.20
N TYR A 49 -10.37 10.87 4.75
CA TYR A 49 -9.22 10.19 4.17
C TYR A 49 -9.42 8.67 4.08
N PHE A 50 -9.90 8.02 5.15
CA PHE A 50 -10.21 6.58 5.12
C PHE A 50 -11.31 6.26 4.10
N LEU A 51 -12.45 6.96 4.15
CA LEU A 51 -13.58 6.69 3.27
C LEU A 51 -13.24 6.90 1.79
N VAL A 52 -12.65 8.04 1.45
CA VAL A 52 -12.24 8.34 0.08
C VAL A 52 -11.23 7.31 -0.42
N SER A 53 -10.23 6.95 0.38
CA SER A 53 -9.20 5.99 -0.05
C SER A 53 -9.79 4.60 -0.34
N VAL A 54 -10.70 4.12 0.51
CA VAL A 54 -11.33 2.79 0.33
C VAL A 54 -12.29 2.79 -0.86
N VAL A 55 -13.10 3.84 -1.03
CA VAL A 55 -13.99 3.97 -2.18
C VAL A 55 -13.18 4.05 -3.48
N LEU A 56 -12.10 4.84 -3.52
CA LEU A 56 -11.22 4.90 -4.67
C LEU A 56 -10.56 3.53 -4.96
N GLY A 57 -10.13 2.80 -3.92
CA GLY A 57 -9.60 1.45 -4.07
C GLY A 57 -10.62 0.47 -4.67
N LEU A 58 -11.87 0.52 -4.20
CA LEU A 58 -12.96 -0.29 -4.73
C LEU A 58 -13.26 0.03 -6.21
N LEU A 59 -13.47 1.30 -6.53
CA LEU A 59 -13.74 1.73 -7.91
C LEU A 59 -12.58 1.40 -8.85
N ALA A 60 -11.35 1.61 -8.40
CA ALA A 60 -10.15 1.27 -9.16
C ALA A 60 -9.99 -0.23 -9.38
N SER A 61 -10.38 -1.08 -8.41
CA SER A 61 -10.34 -2.54 -8.57
C SER A 61 -11.26 -3.03 -9.68
N ILE A 62 -12.45 -2.46 -9.77
CA ILE A 62 -13.44 -2.78 -10.81
C ILE A 62 -12.96 -2.22 -12.16
N LEU A 63 -12.61 -0.94 -12.20
CA LEU A 63 -12.15 -0.27 -13.43
C LEU A 63 -10.89 -0.95 -14.00
N SER A 64 -9.96 -1.41 -13.16
CA SER A 64 -8.74 -2.09 -13.60
C SER A 64 -9.04 -3.36 -14.40
N PHE A 65 -10.16 -4.05 -14.17
CA PHE A 65 -10.54 -5.22 -14.96
C PHE A 65 -10.94 -4.80 -16.37
N PHE A 66 -11.87 -3.84 -16.49
CA PHE A 66 -12.33 -3.33 -17.78
C PHE A 66 -11.20 -2.69 -18.60
N LEU A 67 -10.23 -2.02 -17.96
CA LEU A 67 -9.05 -1.50 -18.66
C LEU A 67 -8.14 -2.60 -19.23
N LYS A 68 -8.08 -3.79 -18.60
CA LYS A 68 -7.35 -4.93 -19.16
C LYS A 68 -8.11 -5.57 -20.33
N VAL A 69 -9.44 -5.61 -20.25
CA VAL A 69 -10.30 -6.04 -21.37
C VAL A 69 -10.09 -5.14 -22.58
N GLY A 70 -10.20 -3.82 -22.39
CA GLY A 70 -10.02 -2.84 -23.47
C GLY A 70 -8.60 -2.84 -24.05
N TYR A 71 -7.59 -3.09 -23.21
CA TYR A 71 -6.21 -3.25 -23.68
C TYR A 71 -6.04 -4.45 -24.62
N LEU A 72 -6.68 -5.59 -24.33
CA LEU A 72 -6.60 -6.79 -25.17
C LEU A 72 -7.49 -6.70 -26.41
N ALA A 73 -8.62 -6.00 -26.32
CA ALA A 73 -9.55 -5.88 -27.44
C ALA A 73 -9.05 -4.97 -28.57
N GLU A 74 -8.15 -4.03 -28.26
CA GLU A 74 -7.55 -3.06 -29.21
C GLU A 74 -8.55 -2.25 -30.06
N SER A 75 -9.84 -2.24 -29.68
CA SER A 75 -10.95 -1.64 -30.44
C SER A 75 -11.39 -0.26 -29.89
N GLY A 76 -10.45 0.48 -29.30
CA GLY A 76 -10.72 1.76 -28.63
C GLY A 76 -11.51 1.58 -27.33
N VAL A 77 -12.13 2.65 -26.83
CA VAL A 77 -12.78 2.66 -25.50
C VAL A 77 -13.94 1.66 -25.40
N GLY A 78 -14.66 1.42 -26.51
CA GLY A 78 -15.72 0.42 -26.58
C GLY A 78 -15.25 -1.01 -26.30
N GLY A 79 -13.98 -1.31 -26.58
CA GLY A 79 -13.36 -2.61 -26.34
C GLY A 79 -13.35 -3.04 -24.87
N MET A 80 -13.54 -2.12 -23.92
CA MET A 80 -13.71 -2.45 -22.49
C MET A 80 -14.89 -3.39 -22.24
N PHE A 81 -15.86 -3.42 -23.16
CA PHE A 81 -17.08 -4.23 -23.04
C PHE A 81 -17.16 -5.34 -24.09
N ASP A 82 -16.02 -5.71 -24.71
CA ASP A 82 -15.96 -6.81 -25.66
C ASP A 82 -16.27 -8.14 -24.97
N SER A 83 -17.32 -8.84 -25.43
CA SER A 83 -17.86 -10.03 -24.79
C SER A 83 -16.89 -11.21 -24.79
N LEU A 84 -16.04 -11.33 -25.82
CA LEU A 84 -15.04 -12.39 -25.92
C LEU A 84 -13.97 -12.17 -24.85
N TYR A 85 -13.36 -10.99 -24.80
CA TYR A 85 -12.31 -10.69 -23.83
C TYR A 85 -12.82 -10.62 -22.39
N LEU A 86 -14.06 -10.18 -22.16
CA LEU A 86 -14.73 -10.28 -20.86
C LEU A 86 -14.79 -11.73 -20.37
N THR A 87 -15.22 -12.65 -21.23
CA THR A 87 -15.36 -14.08 -20.89
C THR A 87 -14.00 -14.72 -20.63
N ILE A 88 -13.01 -14.43 -21.47
CA ILE A 88 -11.63 -14.94 -21.33
C ILE A 88 -11.00 -14.42 -20.03
N LEU A 89 -11.04 -13.12 -19.77
CA LEU A 89 -10.43 -12.56 -18.57
C LEU A 89 -11.16 -12.96 -17.28
N TRP A 90 -12.49 -13.05 -17.30
CA TRP A 90 -13.27 -13.43 -16.13
C TRP A 90 -13.02 -14.88 -15.70
N SER A 91 -12.82 -15.78 -16.66
CA SER A 91 -12.48 -17.19 -16.40
C SER A 91 -11.00 -17.42 -16.04
N SER A 92 -10.17 -16.37 -16.08
CA SER A 92 -8.74 -16.44 -15.76
C SER A 92 -8.43 -16.05 -14.30
N SER A 93 -7.15 -16.14 -13.92
CA SER A 93 -6.65 -15.62 -12.64
C SER A 93 -6.88 -14.12 -12.47
N VAL A 94 -7.02 -13.36 -13.57
CA VAL A 94 -7.32 -11.92 -13.52
C VAL A 94 -8.73 -11.68 -12.98
N GLY A 95 -9.74 -12.41 -13.46
CA GLY A 95 -11.11 -12.33 -12.98
C GLY A 95 -11.22 -12.72 -11.50
N ALA A 96 -10.58 -13.83 -11.12
CA ALA A 96 -10.50 -14.24 -9.72
C ALA A 96 -9.87 -13.15 -8.84
N ALA A 97 -8.71 -12.61 -9.23
CA ALA A 97 -8.04 -11.55 -8.47
C ALA A 97 -8.90 -10.29 -8.33
N THR A 98 -9.60 -9.87 -9.39
CA THR A 98 -10.55 -8.76 -9.35
C THR A 98 -11.67 -9.02 -8.35
N ALA A 99 -12.26 -10.23 -8.35
CA ALA A 99 -13.31 -10.60 -7.41
C ALA A 99 -12.82 -10.54 -5.94
N TRP A 100 -11.69 -11.17 -5.64
CA TRP A 100 -11.07 -11.12 -4.31
C TRP A 100 -10.78 -9.68 -3.87
N GLN A 101 -10.26 -8.86 -4.79
CA GLN A 101 -9.93 -7.46 -4.52
C GLN A 101 -11.17 -6.60 -4.25
N ALA A 102 -12.19 -6.68 -5.10
CA ALA A 102 -13.42 -5.91 -4.97
C ALA A 102 -14.21 -6.31 -3.72
N SER A 103 -14.33 -7.62 -3.44
CA SER A 103 -14.94 -8.11 -2.20
C SER A 103 -14.16 -7.66 -0.97
N GLY A 104 -12.83 -7.73 -1.01
CA GLY A 104 -11.97 -7.23 0.06
C GLY A 104 -12.21 -5.75 0.35
N PHE A 105 -12.20 -4.89 -0.67
CA PHE A 105 -12.51 -3.47 -0.50
C PHE A 105 -13.95 -3.21 -0.05
N GLY A 106 -14.92 -4.01 -0.50
CA GLY A 106 -16.31 -3.93 -0.02
C GLY A 106 -16.41 -4.20 1.49
N ILE A 107 -15.73 -5.24 1.98
CA ILE A 107 -15.64 -5.55 3.41
C ILE A 107 -14.94 -4.42 4.18
N LEU A 108 -13.83 -3.90 3.63
CA LEU A 108 -13.13 -2.76 4.25
C LEU A 108 -14.00 -1.52 4.30
N LEU A 109 -14.83 -1.26 3.27
CA LEU A 109 -15.74 -0.13 3.26
C LEU A 109 -16.78 -0.24 4.37
N ILE A 110 -17.37 -1.43 4.56
CA ILE A 110 -18.30 -1.69 5.67
C ILE A 110 -17.62 -1.47 7.02
N ALA A 111 -16.42 -2.03 7.21
CA ALA A 111 -15.68 -1.89 8.46
C ALA A 111 -15.31 -0.42 8.77
N ILE A 112 -14.87 0.34 7.76
CA ILE A 112 -14.52 1.75 7.91
C ILE A 112 -15.77 2.62 8.12
N LEU A 113 -16.87 2.36 7.41
CA LEU A 113 -18.14 3.05 7.64
C LEU A 113 -18.59 2.86 9.09
N TRP A 114 -18.46 1.65 9.63
CA TRP A 114 -18.76 1.39 11.03
C TRP A 114 -17.84 2.18 11.97
N LEU A 115 -16.52 2.13 11.75
CA LEU A 115 -15.53 2.86 12.56
C LEU A 115 -15.72 4.39 12.52
N VAL A 116 -16.20 4.94 11.40
CA VAL A 116 -16.46 6.38 11.23
C VAL A 116 -17.84 6.79 11.75
N SER A 117 -18.86 5.94 11.58
CA SER A 117 -20.24 6.21 12.02
C SER A 117 -20.42 5.98 13.52
N GLY A 118 -19.50 5.23 14.13
CA GLY A 118 -19.43 4.96 15.55
C GLY A 118 -19.27 6.24 16.39
N SER A 119 -20.41 6.84 16.72
CA SER A 119 -20.66 7.51 17.99
C SER A 119 -20.09 6.65 19.12
N GLN A 120 -18.94 7.05 19.69
CA GLN A 120 -18.44 6.47 20.94
C GLN A 120 -19.24 7.00 22.14
N THR A 121 -20.57 6.99 22.05
CA THR A 121 -21.46 7.20 23.18
C THR A 121 -21.47 5.94 24.03
N SER A 122 -20.83 6.07 25.20
CA SER A 122 -20.92 5.18 26.35
C SER A 122 -20.17 3.85 26.26
N LYS A 123 -19.42 3.55 27.31
CA LYS A 123 -18.71 2.28 27.60
C LYS A 123 -19.67 1.09 27.84
N SER A 124 -20.87 1.11 27.29
CA SER A 124 -21.96 0.22 27.65
C SER A 124 -22.80 -0.08 26.42
N THR A 125 -22.29 -0.93 25.52
CA THR A 125 -23.03 -2.02 24.87
C THR A 125 -22.09 -2.84 23.96
N ASP A 126 -22.23 -4.16 24.07
CA ASP A 126 -21.79 -5.24 23.18
C ASP A 126 -20.32 -5.65 23.14
N ALA A 127 -20.00 -6.62 24.00
CA ALA A 127 -18.74 -7.38 24.04
C ALA A 127 -18.38 -8.11 22.72
N LEU A 128 -19.31 -8.20 21.76
CA LEU A 128 -19.09 -8.80 20.44
C LEU A 128 -18.72 -7.78 19.34
N GLY A 129 -18.88 -6.48 19.58
CA GLY A 129 -18.68 -5.43 18.57
C GLY A 129 -17.23 -5.23 18.12
N PRO A 130 -16.24 -5.05 19.03
CA PRO A 130 -14.89 -4.65 18.65
C PRO A 130 -14.14 -5.72 17.83
N TRP A 131 -14.19 -6.99 18.26
CA TRP A 131 -13.43 -8.07 17.63
C TRP A 131 -13.93 -8.38 16.22
N PHE A 132 -15.25 -8.26 15.99
CA PHE A 132 -15.86 -8.52 14.70
C PHE A 132 -15.34 -7.55 13.62
N ILE A 133 -15.21 -6.26 13.95
CA ILE A 133 -14.67 -5.27 13.01
C ILE A 133 -13.20 -5.54 12.72
N TRP A 134 -12.42 -5.90 13.74
CA TRP A 134 -11.02 -6.30 13.55
C TRP A 134 -10.91 -7.51 12.64
N ALA A 135 -11.81 -8.49 12.78
CA ALA A 135 -11.89 -9.64 11.89
C ALA A 135 -12.27 -9.23 10.46
N LEU A 136 -13.22 -8.31 10.27
CA LEU A 136 -13.58 -7.78 8.94
C LEU A 136 -12.41 -7.04 8.29
N ILE A 137 -11.69 -6.19 9.03
CA ILE A 137 -10.51 -5.49 8.52
C ILE A 137 -9.43 -6.50 8.12
N ALA A 138 -9.13 -7.46 8.99
CA ALA A 138 -8.15 -8.51 8.70
C ALA A 138 -8.55 -9.31 7.46
N LEU A 139 -9.81 -9.74 7.35
CA LEU A 139 -10.33 -10.47 6.20
C LEU A 139 -10.23 -9.64 4.92
N GLY A 140 -10.70 -8.39 4.92
CA GLY A 140 -10.65 -7.51 3.76
C GLY A 140 -9.21 -7.24 3.30
N VAL A 141 -8.29 -6.98 4.23
CA VAL A 141 -6.85 -6.83 3.95
C VAL A 141 -6.27 -8.11 3.34
N LEU A 142 -6.55 -9.28 3.92
CA LEU A 142 -6.07 -10.57 3.42
C LEU A 142 -6.58 -10.84 2.00
N MET A 143 -7.85 -10.52 1.71
CA MET A 143 -8.43 -10.70 0.38
C MET A 143 -7.75 -9.81 -0.67
N VAL A 144 -7.52 -8.53 -0.37
CA VAL A 144 -6.82 -7.61 -1.28
C VAL A 144 -5.35 -8.00 -1.45
N ILE A 145 -4.66 -8.46 -0.41
CA ILE A 145 -3.27 -8.91 -0.52
C ILE A 145 -3.17 -10.20 -1.32
N ARG A 146 -4.11 -11.13 -1.12
CA ARG A 146 -4.17 -12.37 -1.89
C ARG A 146 -4.31 -12.08 -3.38
N SER A 147 -5.12 -11.09 -3.78
CA SER A 147 -5.26 -10.73 -5.19
C SER A 147 -3.97 -10.22 -5.82
N ILE A 148 -3.09 -9.56 -5.06
CA ILE A 148 -1.76 -9.13 -5.55
C ILE A 148 -0.89 -10.34 -5.91
N SER A 149 -0.98 -11.44 -5.16
CA SER A 149 -0.21 -12.67 -5.44
C SER A 149 -0.76 -13.51 -6.60
N MET A 150 -2.01 -13.27 -7.02
CA MET A 150 -2.68 -14.01 -8.10
C MET A 150 -2.36 -13.46 -9.49
N VAL A 151 -1.85 -12.23 -9.60
CA VAL A 151 -1.62 -11.54 -10.87
C VAL A 151 -0.20 -11.01 -10.95
N GLY A 152 0.47 -11.30 -12.07
CA GLY A 152 1.85 -10.89 -12.34
C GLY A 152 2.83 -12.05 -12.25
N HIS A 153 4.11 -11.75 -12.47
CA HIS A 153 5.18 -12.75 -12.56
C HIS A 153 5.25 -13.76 -11.39
N PRO A 154 5.05 -13.37 -10.11
CA PRO A 154 5.09 -14.33 -9.00
C PRO A 154 3.97 -15.38 -9.01
N ALA A 155 2.89 -15.16 -9.76
CA ALA A 155 1.78 -16.10 -9.84
C ALA A 155 2.22 -17.45 -10.45
N GLY A 156 3.29 -17.46 -11.25
CA GLY A 156 3.83 -18.65 -11.92
C GLY A 156 5.13 -19.22 -11.35
N ILE A 157 5.72 -18.62 -10.31
CA ILE A 157 7.04 -19.05 -9.78
C ILE A 157 6.89 -20.21 -8.79
N ASN A 158 6.58 -19.91 -7.52
CA ASN A 158 6.39 -20.89 -6.47
C ASN A 158 5.57 -20.27 -5.32
N VAL A 159 5.01 -21.12 -4.43
CA VAL A 159 4.17 -20.67 -3.31
C VAL A 159 4.96 -19.76 -2.35
N THR A 160 6.25 -20.03 -2.16
CA THR A 160 7.14 -19.24 -1.30
C THR A 160 7.30 -17.80 -1.79
N ALA A 161 7.45 -17.58 -3.09
CA ALA A 161 7.54 -16.27 -3.71
C ALA A 161 6.20 -15.51 -3.62
N GLN A 162 5.06 -16.21 -3.74
CA GLN A 162 3.74 -15.63 -3.51
C GLN A 162 3.57 -15.13 -2.06
N ILE A 163 4.04 -15.91 -1.08
CA ILE A 163 4.02 -15.50 0.34
C ILE A 163 4.98 -14.33 0.56
N ALA A 164 6.20 -14.40 0.02
CA ALA A 164 7.19 -13.33 0.16
C ALA A 164 6.68 -12.02 -0.43
N ILE A 165 6.04 -12.02 -1.61
CA ILE A 165 5.51 -10.80 -2.19
C ILE A 165 4.28 -10.27 -1.44
N ALA A 166 3.43 -11.16 -0.90
CA ALA A 166 2.31 -10.77 -0.05
C ALA A 166 2.80 -10.06 1.23
N LEU A 167 3.81 -10.62 1.88
CA LEU A 167 4.43 -10.03 3.07
C LEU A 167 5.16 -8.73 2.75
N HIS A 168 5.91 -8.68 1.64
CA HIS A 168 6.58 -7.46 1.18
C HIS A 168 5.57 -6.34 0.89
N ALA A 169 4.49 -6.66 0.17
CA ALA A 169 3.42 -5.71 -0.11
C ALA A 169 2.73 -5.25 1.17
N PHE A 170 2.39 -6.16 2.09
CA PHE A 170 1.82 -5.81 3.39
C PHE A 170 2.72 -4.83 4.15
N ALA A 171 4.01 -5.15 4.31
CA ALA A 171 4.97 -4.32 5.04
C ALA A 171 5.15 -2.94 4.40
N GLY A 172 5.25 -2.88 3.07
CA GLY A 172 5.39 -1.62 2.33
C GLY A 172 4.13 -0.74 2.45
N LEU A 173 2.94 -1.33 2.27
CA LEU A 173 1.67 -0.60 2.38
C LEU A 173 1.38 -0.19 3.82
N TRP A 174 1.74 -1.01 4.81
CA TRP A 174 1.68 -0.64 6.23
C TRP A 174 2.55 0.59 6.52
N TRP A 175 3.80 0.60 6.03
CA TRP A 175 4.71 1.73 6.25
C TRP A 175 4.17 2.99 5.58
N LEU A 176 3.85 2.95 4.29
CA LEU A 176 3.36 4.13 3.58
C LEU A 176 2.01 4.63 4.13
N GLY A 177 1.12 3.71 4.47
CA GLY A 177 -0.18 4.02 5.06
C GLY A 177 -0.11 4.69 6.42
N SER A 178 0.97 4.47 7.17
CA SER A 178 1.17 5.08 8.49
C SER A 178 1.57 6.56 8.40
N LEU A 179 2.17 7.00 7.29
CA LEU A 179 2.77 8.33 7.18
C LEU A 179 1.75 9.47 7.32
N VAL A 180 0.55 9.33 6.75
CA VAL A 180 -0.52 10.35 6.84
C VAL A 180 -1.02 10.51 8.29
N PRO A 181 -1.41 9.45 9.01
CA PRO A 181 -1.73 9.54 10.43
C PRO A 181 -0.59 10.04 11.32
N LEU A 182 0.65 9.65 11.05
CA LEU A 182 1.83 10.13 11.78
C LEU A 182 2.09 11.62 11.53
N HIS A 183 1.90 12.10 10.30
CA HIS A 183 1.97 13.51 9.95
C HIS A 183 0.86 14.32 10.65
N ALA A 184 -0.38 13.82 10.66
CA ALA A 184 -1.48 14.44 11.38
C ALA A 184 -1.23 14.44 12.90
N SER A 185 -0.62 13.38 13.42
CA SER A 185 -0.24 13.27 14.83
C SER A 185 0.71 14.38 15.26
N CYS A 186 1.63 14.81 14.39
CA CYS A 186 2.57 15.91 14.68
C CYS A 186 1.88 17.26 14.93
N THR A 187 0.63 17.46 14.49
CA THR A 187 -0.13 18.70 14.74
C THR A 187 -1.22 18.54 15.78
N ARG A 188 -1.67 17.30 16.03
CA ARG A 188 -2.83 17.02 16.88
C ARG A 188 -2.47 16.53 18.28
N LEU A 189 -1.25 16.04 18.49
CA LEU A 189 -0.78 15.54 19.78
C LEU A 189 0.22 16.50 20.41
N ALA A 190 0.17 16.61 21.73
CA ALA A 190 1.23 17.24 22.51
C ALA A 190 2.53 16.40 22.44
N ASN A 191 3.69 17.04 22.60
CA ASN A 191 5.00 16.40 22.44
C ASN A 191 5.19 15.10 23.25
N PRO A 192 4.75 14.99 24.53
CA PRO A 192 4.91 13.73 25.27
C PRO A 192 4.14 12.56 24.63
N SER A 193 2.89 12.79 24.22
CA SER A 193 2.06 11.78 23.57
C SER A 193 2.55 11.46 22.15
N LEU A 194 3.04 12.48 21.42
CA LEU A 194 3.67 12.31 20.11
C LEU A 194 4.94 11.47 20.21
N HIS A 195 5.80 11.75 21.20
CA HIS A 195 7.01 10.97 21.47
C HIS A 195 6.67 9.51 21.74
N GLN A 196 5.69 9.25 22.62
CA GLN A 196 5.27 7.87 22.94
C GLN A 196 4.77 7.12 21.70
N LEU A 197 3.96 7.76 20.86
CA LEU A 197 3.49 7.20 19.59
C LEU A 197 4.65 6.87 18.66
N MET A 198 5.55 7.84 18.42
CA MET A 198 6.67 7.68 17.49
C MET A 198 7.68 6.65 17.97
N HIS A 199 7.94 6.57 19.28
CA HIS A 199 8.82 5.57 19.87
C HIS A 199 8.26 4.15 19.71
N ARG A 200 6.97 3.95 20.01
CA ARG A 200 6.30 2.65 19.80
C ARG A 200 6.25 2.27 18.33
N PHE A 201 5.89 3.21 17.47
CA PHE A 201 5.88 3.01 16.02
C PHE A 201 7.27 2.61 15.52
N GLY A 202 8.32 3.33 15.92
CA GLY A 202 9.70 3.05 15.50
C GLY A 202 10.22 1.68 15.92
N ASN A 203 9.81 1.17 17.09
CA ASN A 203 10.18 -0.17 17.54
C ASN A 203 9.54 -1.27 16.70
N ILE A 204 8.25 -1.11 16.35
CA ILE A 204 7.54 -2.06 15.48
C ILE A 204 8.04 -1.93 14.03
N ALA A 205 8.26 -0.70 13.57
CA ALA A 205 8.78 -0.40 12.25
C ALA A 205 10.13 -1.07 11.99
N LEU A 206 11.00 -1.20 13.01
CA LEU A 206 12.25 -1.96 12.87
C LEU A 206 11.99 -3.41 12.42
N VAL A 207 11.08 -4.11 13.08
CA VAL A 207 10.75 -5.51 12.76
C VAL A 207 10.13 -5.61 11.37
N VAL A 208 9.20 -4.70 11.04
CA VAL A 208 8.54 -4.66 9.74
C VAL A 208 9.54 -4.35 8.61
N VAL A 209 10.49 -3.45 8.84
CA VAL A 209 11.56 -3.12 7.89
C VAL A 209 12.49 -4.31 7.66
N LEU A 210 12.88 -5.04 8.70
CA LEU A 210 13.69 -6.25 8.55
C LEU A 210 12.95 -7.31 7.72
N MET A 211 11.65 -7.51 7.97
CA MET A 211 10.80 -8.39 7.17
C MET A 211 10.68 -7.92 5.72
N LEU A 212 10.51 -6.61 5.49
CA LEU A 212 10.45 -6.00 4.16
C LEU A 212 11.74 -6.25 3.36
N LEU A 213 12.90 -6.09 4.01
CA LEU A 213 14.21 -6.33 3.41
C LEU A 213 14.43 -7.81 3.09
N ALA A 214 14.10 -8.70 4.03
CA ALA A 214 14.24 -10.14 3.83
C ALA A 214 13.35 -10.64 2.66
N THR A 215 12.07 -10.27 2.66
CA THR A 215 11.12 -10.64 1.60
C THR A 215 11.45 -9.98 0.27
N GLY A 216 11.89 -8.72 0.28
CA GLY A 216 12.32 -8.01 -0.92
C GLY A 216 13.59 -8.61 -1.53
N GLY A 217 14.55 -9.00 -0.69
CA GLY A 217 15.76 -9.72 -1.11
C GLY A 217 15.43 -11.09 -1.69
N TRP A 218 14.56 -11.86 -1.05
CA TRP A 218 14.09 -13.15 -1.56
C TRP A 218 13.45 -13.02 -2.94
N VAL A 219 12.50 -12.09 -3.11
CA VAL A 219 11.85 -11.84 -4.39
C VAL A 219 12.86 -11.38 -5.45
N ALA A 220 13.89 -10.61 -5.08
CA ALA A 220 14.94 -10.19 -6.01
C ALA A 220 15.78 -11.37 -6.51
N LEU A 221 16.11 -12.33 -5.63
CA LEU A 221 16.87 -13.53 -5.99
C LEU A 221 16.10 -14.44 -6.95
N GLU A 222 14.79 -14.54 -6.78
CA GLU A 222 13.91 -15.32 -7.68
C GLU A 222 13.73 -14.66 -9.06
N LEU A 223 13.99 -13.35 -9.14
CA LEU A 223 13.63 -12.53 -10.29
C LEU A 223 14.81 -12.26 -11.23
N PHE A 224 16.04 -12.32 -10.73
CA PHE A 224 17.25 -12.10 -11.51
C PHE A 224 18.13 -13.35 -11.49
N THR A 225 18.37 -13.93 -12.66
CA THR A 225 19.25 -15.12 -12.76
C THR A 225 20.72 -14.70 -12.74
N PHE A 226 21.05 -13.63 -13.47
CA PHE A 226 22.41 -13.10 -13.54
C PHE A 226 22.49 -11.66 -13.00
N PRO A 227 23.51 -11.31 -12.19
CA PRO A 227 23.67 -9.94 -11.67
C PRO A 227 23.78 -8.87 -12.77
N ALA A 228 24.28 -9.24 -13.97
CA ALA A 228 24.37 -8.33 -15.10
C ALA A 228 23.00 -7.79 -15.52
N GLU A 229 21.92 -8.55 -15.34
CA GLU A 229 20.56 -8.17 -15.73
C GLU A 229 20.08 -6.91 -15.00
N LEU A 230 20.59 -6.64 -13.80
CA LEU A 230 20.28 -5.44 -13.02
C LEU A 230 20.64 -4.15 -13.77
N VAL A 231 21.70 -4.17 -14.58
CA VAL A 231 22.17 -2.97 -15.31
C VAL A 231 21.89 -3.06 -16.81
N THR A 232 21.89 -4.26 -17.39
CA THR A 232 21.69 -4.44 -18.83
C THR A 232 20.23 -4.31 -19.23
N THR A 233 19.28 -4.79 -18.41
CA THR A 233 17.85 -4.81 -18.75
C THR A 233 17.12 -3.53 -18.32
N ALA A 234 16.04 -3.18 -19.02
CA ALA A 234 15.16 -2.06 -18.61
C ALA A 234 14.52 -2.35 -17.24
N TYR A 235 14.10 -3.60 -17.02
CA TYR A 235 13.54 -4.07 -15.77
C TYR A 235 14.50 -3.90 -14.59
N GLY A 236 15.75 -4.32 -14.75
CA GLY A 236 16.82 -4.18 -13.77
C GLY A 236 17.10 -2.73 -13.40
N ARG A 237 17.21 -1.83 -14.38
CA ARG A 237 17.44 -0.40 -14.12
C ARG A 237 16.29 0.24 -13.35
N SER A 238 15.04 -0.08 -13.69
CA SER A 238 13.87 0.37 -12.94
C SER A 238 13.84 -0.20 -11.51
N PHE A 239 14.28 -1.44 -11.32
CA PHE A 239 14.43 -2.05 -10.00
C PHE A 239 15.51 -1.35 -9.16
N LEU A 240 16.65 -0.97 -9.74
CA LEU A 240 17.70 -0.19 -9.06
C LEU A 240 17.21 1.19 -8.60
N ILE A 241 16.42 1.87 -9.43
CA ILE A 241 15.77 3.14 -9.04
C ILE A 241 14.87 2.91 -7.81
N LYS A 242 14.05 1.86 -7.82
CA LYS A 242 13.19 1.51 -6.68
C LYS A 242 14.01 1.26 -5.41
N ILE A 243 15.10 0.48 -5.49
CA ILE A 243 15.98 0.23 -4.34
C ILE A 243 16.61 1.53 -3.83
N SER A 244 17.06 2.40 -4.72
CA SER A 244 17.70 3.67 -4.34
C SER A 244 16.73 4.57 -3.56
N LEU A 245 15.47 4.62 -3.97
CA LEU A 245 14.41 5.33 -3.24
C LEU A 245 14.12 4.69 -1.87
N VAL A 246 14.08 3.36 -1.79
CA VAL A 246 13.89 2.63 -0.52
C VAL A 246 15.05 2.88 0.45
N MET A 247 16.30 2.91 -0.03
CA MET A 247 17.47 3.25 0.78
C MET A 247 17.39 4.70 1.32
N GLY A 248 16.86 5.62 0.51
CA GLY A 248 16.53 6.97 0.97
C GLY A 248 15.54 6.96 2.13
N LEU A 249 14.43 6.22 2.02
CA LEU A 249 13.42 6.09 3.09
C LEU A 249 14.01 5.47 4.37
N LEU A 250 14.86 4.44 4.24
CA LEU A 250 15.52 3.82 5.40
C LEU A 250 16.44 4.80 6.12
N SER A 251 17.13 5.68 5.37
CA SER A 251 17.97 6.73 5.93
C SER A 251 17.14 7.73 6.76
N PHE A 252 15.94 8.09 6.29
CA PHE A 252 14.99 8.91 7.07
C PHE A 252 14.51 8.18 8.33
N ALA A 253 14.15 6.90 8.24
CA ALA A 253 13.72 6.11 9.39
C ALA A 253 14.79 6.02 10.48
N LEU A 254 16.06 5.83 10.09
CA LEU A 254 17.20 5.85 11.02
C LEU A 254 17.38 7.24 11.65
N TRP A 255 17.25 8.31 10.85
CA TRP A 255 17.35 9.67 11.35
C TRP A 255 16.23 10.03 12.34
N HIS A 256 15.01 9.53 12.12
CA HIS A 256 13.91 9.66 13.07
C HIS A 256 14.25 9.01 14.40
N LYS A 257 14.62 7.73 14.36
CA LYS A 257 14.91 6.96 15.57
C LYS A 257 16.09 7.54 16.35
N ALA A 258 17.15 7.95 15.66
CA ALA A 258 18.39 8.42 16.29
C ALA A 258 18.33 9.87 16.77
N ARG A 259 17.58 10.76 16.09
CA ARG A 259 17.62 12.20 16.38
C ARG A 259 16.25 12.85 16.58
N LEU A 260 15.34 12.72 15.61
CA LEU A 260 14.10 13.51 15.65
C LEU A 260 13.18 13.07 16.80
N VAL A 261 13.00 11.77 17.02
CA VAL A 261 12.14 11.26 18.09
C VAL A 261 12.70 11.63 19.47
N PRO A 262 13.96 11.33 19.85
CA PRO A 262 14.50 11.75 21.15
C PRO A 262 14.45 13.27 21.39
N SER A 263 14.57 14.09 20.34
CA SER A 263 14.53 15.54 20.47
C SER A 263 13.15 16.11 20.87
N LEU A 264 12.06 15.35 20.67
CA LEU A 264 10.71 15.75 21.08
C LEU A 264 10.58 16.00 22.59
N LEU A 265 11.41 15.34 23.40
CA LEU A 265 11.44 15.51 24.85
C LEU A 265 12.08 16.82 25.29
N HIS A 266 12.91 17.43 24.43
CA HIS A 266 13.80 18.52 24.80
C HIS A 266 13.47 19.83 24.07
N ARG A 267 12.82 19.77 22.90
CA ARG A 267 12.59 20.94 22.04
C ARG A 267 11.16 21.01 21.53
N PRO A 268 10.42 22.09 21.81
CA PRO A 268 9.06 22.29 21.29
C PRO A 268 8.99 22.28 19.76
N SER A 269 10.00 22.82 19.07
CA SER A 269 10.05 22.93 17.61
C SER A 269 10.29 21.59 16.88
N SER A 270 10.71 20.54 17.60
CA SER A 270 11.02 19.23 17.00
C SER A 270 9.82 18.57 16.33
N ALA A 271 8.59 18.85 16.78
CA ALA A 271 7.37 18.37 16.11
C ALA A 271 7.24 18.91 14.68
N HIS A 272 7.69 20.15 14.41
CA HIS A 272 7.68 20.73 13.07
C HIS A 272 8.74 20.05 12.18
N SER A 273 9.96 19.86 12.70
CA SER A 273 11.02 19.14 11.97
C SER A 273 10.60 17.73 11.60
N LEU A 274 9.98 17.00 12.54
CA LEU A 274 9.44 15.66 12.30
C LEU A 274 8.33 15.68 11.23
N LYS A 275 7.38 16.61 11.34
CA LYS A 275 6.31 16.81 10.35
C LYS A 275 6.87 17.05 8.94
N ARG A 276 7.90 17.90 8.81
CA ARG A 276 8.55 18.18 7.53
C ARG A 276 9.25 16.94 6.96
N SER A 277 9.93 16.15 7.81
CA SER A 277 10.56 14.90 7.38
C SER A 277 9.51 13.89 6.89
N ILE A 278 8.46 13.65 7.66
CA ILE A 278 7.38 12.72 7.28
C ILE A 278 6.75 13.15 5.94
N ARG A 279 6.58 14.46 5.70
CA ARG A 279 6.09 14.95 4.41
C ARG A 279 7.02 14.60 3.25
N ILE A 280 8.33 14.70 3.43
CA ILE A 280 9.33 14.31 2.42
C ILE A 280 9.27 12.79 2.20
N GLU A 281 9.20 12.00 3.26
CA GLU A 281 9.03 10.55 3.18
C GLU A 281 7.76 10.15 2.45
N THR A 282 6.65 10.86 2.63
CA THR A 282 5.42 10.62 1.87
C THR A 282 5.66 10.82 0.37
N PHE A 283 6.36 11.88 -0.04
CA PHE A 283 6.68 12.10 -1.46
C PHE A 283 7.60 11.01 -2.03
N VAL A 284 8.64 10.63 -1.29
CA VAL A 284 9.55 9.54 -1.71
C VAL A 284 8.81 8.20 -1.76
N GLY A 285 7.93 7.94 -0.79
CA GLY A 285 7.09 6.75 -0.72
C GLY A 285 6.10 6.64 -1.88
N ILE A 286 5.47 7.75 -2.26
CA ILE A 286 4.63 7.82 -3.47
C ILE A 286 5.48 7.52 -4.71
N ALA A 287 6.71 8.05 -4.81
CA ALA A 287 7.60 7.74 -5.92
C ALA A 287 7.96 6.24 -6.00
N VAL A 288 8.18 5.58 -4.84
CA VAL A 288 8.38 4.11 -4.77
C VAL A 288 7.16 3.35 -5.27
N LEU A 289 5.94 3.78 -4.91
CA LEU A 289 4.71 3.15 -5.40
C LEU A 289 4.53 3.33 -6.90
N ILE A 290 4.80 4.53 -7.43
CA ILE A 290 4.75 4.82 -8.88
C ILE A 290 5.76 3.92 -9.61
N ALA A 291 7.01 3.87 -9.15
CA ALA A 291 8.03 3.00 -9.73
C ALA A 291 7.60 1.53 -9.70
N THR A 292 7.01 1.07 -8.59
CA THR A 292 6.50 -0.30 -8.45
C THR A 292 5.33 -0.57 -9.39
N ALA A 293 4.38 0.36 -9.51
CA ALA A 293 3.22 0.22 -10.40
C ALA A 293 3.64 0.20 -11.87
N ILE A 294 4.61 1.02 -12.28
CA ILE A 294 5.16 1.00 -13.65
C ILE A 294 5.91 -0.31 -13.91
N LEU A 295 6.81 -0.71 -13.00
CA LEU A 295 7.62 -1.94 -13.15
C LEU A 295 6.75 -3.18 -13.36
N THR A 296 5.64 -3.26 -12.62
CA THR A 296 4.74 -4.42 -12.59
C THR A 296 3.60 -4.36 -13.60
N THR A 297 3.52 -3.31 -14.42
CA THR A 297 2.45 -3.14 -15.43
C THR A 297 3.02 -2.94 -16.83
N ALA A 298 4.15 -2.22 -16.98
CA ALA A 298 4.64 -1.78 -18.29
C ALA A 298 6.00 -2.37 -18.71
N VAL A 299 6.82 -2.87 -17.76
CA VAL A 299 8.22 -3.22 -18.09
C VAL A 299 8.46 -4.73 -18.18
N GLY A 300 7.91 -5.56 -17.28
CA GLY A 300 8.03 -7.03 -17.33
C GLY A 300 9.48 -7.57 -17.23
N PRO A 301 9.74 -8.75 -16.65
CA PRO A 301 11.08 -9.35 -16.69
C PRO A 301 11.47 -9.76 -18.11
N ALA A 302 12.74 -9.56 -18.49
CA ALA A 302 13.24 -9.77 -19.86
C ALA A 302 13.24 -11.24 -20.32
N HIS A 303 13.14 -12.21 -19.41
CA HIS A 303 13.13 -13.65 -19.74
C HIS A 303 11.76 -14.17 -20.22
N VAL A 304 10.79 -13.27 -20.43
CA VAL A 304 9.43 -13.60 -20.93
C VAL A 304 9.08 -12.79 -22.19
N SER A 305 10.07 -12.19 -22.85
CA SER A 305 9.91 -11.56 -24.17
C SER A 305 10.68 -12.31 -25.23
#